data_AF-A0A353GFH2-F1
#
_entry.id   AF-A0A353GFH2-F1
#
_cell.length_a   1.000
_cell.length_b   1.000
_cell.length_c   1.000
_cell.angle_alpha   90.00
_cell.angle_beta   90.00
_cell.angle_gamma   90.00
#
_symmetry.space_group_name_H-M   'P 1'
#
loop_
_entity.id
_entity.type
_entity.pdbx_description
1 polymer ?
#
loop_
_entity_poly.entity_id
_entity_poly.type
_entity_poly.pdbx_seq_one_letter_code
_entity_poly.pdbx_strand_id
1 'polypeptide(L)'
;DAGLDWLEEFVEKLLAREGRCLTRRRYSPGYGDLALSNQKIIYDALGLQKFGLELTERFLLIPEKSVLAIAGVESRADVHHKAKQE
;
A
#
# COMPACT_ATOMS: atom_id res chain seq x y z
N ASP A 1 11.33 -7.87 2.51
CA ASP A 1 10.80 -7.17 1.33
C ASP A 1 10.36 -8.08 0.19
N ALA A 2 11.00 -9.22 -0.07
CA ALA A 2 10.60 -10.14 -1.16
C ALA A 2 9.10 -10.47 -1.26
N GLY A 3 8.38 -10.64 -0.14
CA GLY A 3 6.92 -10.88 -0.18
C GLY A 3 6.11 -9.66 -0.62
N LEU A 4 6.58 -8.47 -0.29
CA LEU A 4 5.96 -7.22 -0.67
C LEU A 4 6.23 -6.91 -2.16
N ASP A 5 7.46 -7.16 -2.62
CA ASP A 5 7.85 -7.02 -4.03
C ASP A 5 7.01 -7.97 -4.92
N TRP A 6 6.85 -9.22 -4.49
CA TRP A 6 6.01 -10.18 -5.18
C TRP A 6 4.54 -9.74 -5.26
N LEU A 7 4.00 -9.18 -4.18
CA LEU A 7 2.62 -8.68 -4.15
C LEU A 7 2.43 -7.50 -5.10
N GLU A 8 3.40 -6.58 -5.16
CA GLU A 8 3.38 -5.48 -6.13
C GLU A 8 3.39 -6.00 -7.56
N GLU A 9 4.31 -6.89 -7.91
CA GLU A 9 4.37 -7.48 -9.25
C GLU A 9 3.08 -8.22 -9.61
N PHE A 10 2.48 -8.93 -8.65
CA PHE A 10 1.21 -9.62 -8.85
C PHE A 10 0.09 -8.63 -9.15
N VAL A 11 -0.06 -7.56 -8.35
CA VAL A 11 -1.07 -6.53 -8.55
C VAL A 11 -0.85 -5.75 -9.85
N GLU A 12 0.40 -5.43 -10.20
CA GLU A 12 0.71 -4.76 -11.46
C GLU A 12 0.30 -5.59 -12.69
N LYS A 13 0.49 -6.91 -12.66
CA LYS A 13 0.04 -7.80 -13.73
C LYS A 13 -1.48 -7.77 -13.90
N LEU A 14 -2.23 -7.64 -12.81
CA LEU A 14 -3.69 -7.49 -12.85
C LEU A 14 -4.08 -6.14 -13.47
N LEU A 15 -3.51 -5.04 -12.97
CA LEU A 15 -3.81 -3.67 -13.41
C LEU A 15 -3.40 -3.41 -14.86
N ALA A 16 -2.32 -4.04 -15.33
CA ALA A 16 -1.83 -3.86 -16.70
C ALA A 16 -2.86 -4.28 -17.75
N ARG A 17 -3.70 -5.29 -17.44
CA ARG A 17 -4.80 -5.73 -18.31
C ARG A 17 -5.90 -4.69 -18.46
N GLU A 18 -5.98 -3.75 -17.52
CA GLU A 18 -6.92 -2.61 -17.50
C GLU A 18 -6.28 -1.31 -17.98
N GLY A 19 -5.02 -1.33 -18.46
CA GLY A 19 -4.30 -0.11 -18.84
C GLY A 19 -3.93 0.78 -17.64
N ARG A 20 -3.87 0.22 -16.44
CA ARG A 20 -3.55 0.91 -15.18
C ARG A 20 -2.21 0.45 -14.62
N CYS A 21 -1.65 1.21 -13.69
CA CYS A 21 -0.47 0.83 -12.92
C CYS A 21 -0.56 1.36 -11.48
N LEU A 22 0.26 0.79 -10.60
CA LEU A 22 0.48 1.37 -9.28
C LEU A 22 1.28 2.67 -9.40
N THR A 23 1.05 3.60 -8.49
CA THR A 23 1.92 4.76 -8.32
C THR A 23 3.31 4.31 -7.88
N ARG A 24 4.36 5.02 -8.31
CA ARG A 24 5.77 4.69 -7.97
C ARG A 24 6.08 4.62 -6.47
N ARG A 25 5.31 5.34 -5.65
CA ARG A 25 5.50 5.38 -4.20
C ARG A 25 4.30 4.78 -3.49
N ARG A 26 4.59 4.22 -2.32
CA ARG A 26 3.59 3.78 -1.34
C ARG A 26 3.78 4.54 -0.05
N TYR A 27 2.70 4.65 0.71
CA TYR A 27 2.68 5.39 1.96
C TYR A 27 2.13 4.49 3.06
N SER A 28 2.74 4.58 4.24
CA SER A 28 2.33 3.83 5.42
C SER A 28 2.01 4.79 6.54
N PRO A 29 0.98 4.54 7.36
CA PRO A 29 0.74 5.33 8.56
C PRO A 29 2.02 5.40 9.42
N GLY A 30 2.37 6.61 9.87
CA GLY A 30 3.61 6.89 10.61
C GLY A 30 4.73 7.50 9.77
N TYR A 31 4.53 7.67 8.46
CA TYR A 31 5.48 8.31 7.55
C TYR A 31 4.89 9.57 6.92
N GLY A 32 5.74 10.60 6.74
CA GLY A 32 5.33 11.88 6.14
C GLY A 32 4.30 12.61 6.99
N ASP A 33 3.23 13.07 6.35
CA ASP A 33 2.08 13.74 6.95
C ASP A 33 0.95 12.76 7.36
N LEU A 34 1.14 11.45 7.15
CA LEU A 34 0.15 10.44 7.50
C LEU A 34 0.39 9.93 8.93
N ALA A 35 -0.43 10.39 9.87
CA ALA A 35 -0.35 9.98 11.28
C ALA A 35 -0.50 8.46 11.48
N LEU A 36 0.30 7.90 12.40
CA LEU A 36 0.28 6.46 12.72
C LEU A 36 -1.09 5.97 13.19
N SER A 37 -1.88 6.82 13.86
CA SER A 37 -3.24 6.51 14.30
C SER A 37 -4.18 6.09 13.17
N ASN A 38 -3.92 6.53 11.93
CA ASN A 38 -4.70 6.13 10.76
C ASN A 38 -4.55 4.62 10.45
N GLN A 39 -3.53 3.95 10.98
CA GLN A 39 -3.37 2.50 10.85
C GLN A 39 -4.59 1.73 11.38
N LYS A 40 -5.26 2.24 12.42
CA LYS A 40 -6.47 1.61 12.96
C LYS A 40 -7.59 1.56 11.91
N ILE A 41 -7.79 2.64 11.16
CA ILE A 41 -8.84 2.72 10.13
C ILE A 41 -8.62 1.64 9.07
N ILE A 42 -7.38 1.48 8.62
CA ILE A 42 -7.05 0.52 7.55
C ILE A 42 -7.06 -0.92 8.09
N TYR A 43 -6.56 -1.13 9.31
CA TYR A 43 -6.62 -2.41 10.01
C TYR A 43 -8.06 -2.92 10.14
N ASP A 44 -8.97 -2.05 10.57
CA ASP A 44 -10.40 -2.38 10.74
C ASP A 44 -11.08 -2.61 9.38
N ALA A 45 -10.83 -1.74 8.39
CA ALA A 45 -11.43 -1.84 7.06
C ALA A 45 -11.06 -3.12 6.32
N LEU A 46 -9.81 -3.58 6.47
CA LEU A 46 -9.33 -4.83 5.87
C LEU A 46 -9.63 -6.06 6.75
N GLY A 47 -10.12 -5.86 7.97
CA GLY A 47 -10.41 -6.95 8.90
C GLY A 47 -9.17 -7.76 9.27
N LEU A 48 -8.02 -7.11 9.45
CA LEU A 48 -6.71 -7.77 9.59
C LEU A 48 -6.61 -8.72 10.79
N GLN A 49 -7.43 -8.51 11.82
CA GLN A 49 -7.60 -9.44 12.92
C GLN A 49 -7.88 -10.88 12.44
N LYS A 50 -8.66 -11.04 11.37
CA LYS A 50 -9.03 -12.36 10.81
C LYS A 50 -7.83 -13.07 10.18
N PHE A 51 -6.78 -12.33 9.85
CA PHE A 51 -5.52 -12.84 9.33
C PHE A 51 -4.47 -13.07 10.43
N GLY A 52 -4.86 -12.97 11.71
CA GLY A 52 -3.96 -13.17 12.85
C GLY A 52 -3.03 -12.00 13.15
N LEU A 53 -3.29 -10.82 12.57
CA LEU A 53 -2.60 -9.59 12.91
C LEU A 53 -3.29 -8.91 14.09
N GLU A 54 -2.52 -8.40 15.03
CA GLU A 54 -3.03 -7.56 16.13
C GLU A 54 -2.53 -6.12 15.97
N LEU A 55 -3.25 -5.19 16.61
CA LEU A 55 -2.88 -3.78 16.66
C LEU A 55 -2.84 -3.36 18.12
N THR A 56 -1.67 -2.90 18.58
CA THR A 56 -1.48 -2.41 19.95
C THR A 56 -2.21 -1.09 20.18
N GLU A 57 -2.36 -0.68 21.44
CA GLU A 57 -2.91 0.64 21.82
C GLU A 57 -2.10 1.82 21.24
N ARG A 58 -0.81 1.59 20.93
CA ARG A 58 0.07 2.56 20.28
C ARG A 58 0.08 2.44 18.76
N PHE A 59 -0.88 1.70 18.20
CA PHE A 59 -1.07 1.46 16.77
C PHE A 59 0.10 0.72 16.09
N LEU A 60 0.88 -0.08 16.81
CA LEU A 60 1.88 -0.96 16.20
C LEU A 60 1.27 -2.32 15.86
N LEU A 61 1.65 -2.89 14.73
CA LEU A 61 1.22 -4.22 14.30
C LEU A 61 1.99 -5.31 15.05
N ILE A 62 1.30 -6.39 15.38
CA ILE A 62 1.90 -7.63 15.88
C ILE A 62 1.51 -8.76 14.91
N PRO A 63 2.48 -9.54 14.39
CA PRO A 63 3.92 -9.48 14.66
C PRO A 63 4.61 -8.18 14.19
N GLU A 64 5.71 -7.77 14.83
CA GLU A 64 6.42 -6.52 14.53
C GLU A 64 6.89 -6.43 13.07
N LYS A 65 7.28 -7.56 12.48
CA LYS A 65 7.69 -7.66 11.06
C LYS A 65 6.48 -7.74 10.12
N SER A 66 5.44 -6.98 10.40
CA SER A 66 4.26 -6.79 9.54
C SER A 66 4.27 -5.40 8.94
N VAL A 67 3.77 -5.25 7.72
CA VAL A 67 3.71 -3.96 7.02
C VAL A 67 2.31 -3.71 6.49
N LEU A 68 1.88 -2.45 6.57
CA LEU A 68 0.67 -1.94 5.94
C LEU A 68 1.07 -0.73 5.11
N ALA A 69 0.64 -0.70 3.84
CA ALA A 69 0.94 0.41 2.94
C ALA A 69 -0.23 0.67 1.99
N ILE A 70 -0.30 1.91 1.51
CA ILE A 70 -1.26 2.44 0.55
C ILE A 70 -0.51 2.74 -0.73
N ALA A 71 -0.97 2.17 -1.85
CA ALA A 71 -0.49 2.48 -3.19
C ALA A 71 -1.65 3.09 -4.00
N GLY A 72 -1.38 4.16 -4.74
CA GLY A 72 -2.36 4.69 -5.69
C GLY A 72 -2.44 3.80 -6.94
N VAL A 73 -3.58 3.86 -7.63
CA VAL A 73 -3.76 3.27 -8.96
C VAL A 73 -4.02 4.41 -9.94
N GLU A 74 -3.24 4.47 -11.02
CA GLU A 74 -3.37 5.50 -12.04
C GLU A 74 -3.41 4.91 -13.45
N SER A 75 -3.88 5.70 -14.41
CA SER A 75 -3.85 5.33 -15.82
C SER A 75 -2.42 5.30 -16.32
N ARG A 76 -2.04 4.24 -17.03
CA ARG A 76 -0.70 4.09 -17.57
C ARG A 76 -0.38 5.13 -18.65
N ALA A 77 -1.41 5.63 -19.34
CA ALA A 77 -1.26 6.72 -20.31
C ALA A 77 -0.86 8.04 -19.63
N ASP A 78 -1.41 8.32 -18.45
CA ASP A 78 -1.15 9.57 -17.71
C ASP A 78 0.30 9.60 -17.21
N VAL A 79 0.85 8.45 -16.82
CA VAL A 79 2.26 8.30 -16.41
C VAL A 79 3.21 8.63 -17.57
N HIS A 80 2.93 8.11 -18.77
CA HIS A 80 3.76 8.39 -19.95
C HIS A 80 3.69 9.85 -20.38
N HIS A 81 2.56 10.51 -20.17
CA HIS A 81 2.42 11.94 -20.45
C HIS A 81 3.25 12.79 -19.49
N LYS A 82 3.22 12.49 -18.18
CA LYS A 82 4.06 13.18 -17.18
C LYS A 82 5.55 12.97 -17.44
N ALA A 83 5.97 11.75 -17.79
CA ALA A 83 7.37 11.44 -18.05
C ALA A 83 7.97 12.10 -19.32
N LYS A 84 7.13 12.67 -20.20
CA LYS A 84 7.58 13.43 -21.38
C LYS A 84 7.66 14.94 -21.15
N GLN A 85 7.10 15.43 -20.04
CA GLN A 85 7.08 16.84 -19.67
C GLN A 85 8.18 17.23 -18.66
N GLU A 86 8.81 16.22 -18.06
CA GLU A 86 10.02 16.32 -17.22
C GLU A 86 11.29 16.06 -18.04
#